data_AF-A0A3F2RHV3-F1
#
_entry.id   AF-A0A3F2RHV3-F1
#
_cell.length_a   1.000
_cell.length_b   1.000
_cell.length_c   1.000
_cell.angle_alpha   90.00
_cell.angle_beta   90.00
_cell.angle_gamma   90.00
#
_symmetry.space_group_name_H-M   'P 1'
#
loop_
_entity.id
_entity.type
_entity.pdbx_description
1 polymer ?
#
loop_
_entity_poly.entity_id
_entity_poly.type
_entity_poly.pdbx_seq_one_letter_code
_entity_poly.pdbx_strand_id
1 'polypeptide(L)'
;MLKDTLPSYLQQVLALSSDEPSNESRMPTLSEAEIFQDAKDIGRDELLINGERVEGTRGYDAVVDALQKELEQVLARQVGKMPEQTPMAVSNALQAVAMAVLHASNRTESGGSAYELLAKFISNHEVDRVLLRPASARAAPLEVHMDVGPYLEPIPGSNESNWAFGLRVKLTAVMWYVVCDADDPTNELMRKDRGAVVVRLVAPVEARER
;
A
#
# COMPACT_ATOMS: atom_id res chain seq x y z
N MET A 1 -4.85 45.97 2.97
CA MET A 1 -5.55 45.20 1.94
C MET A 1 -4.86 43.87 1.84
N LEU A 2 -5.55 42.78 2.20
CA LEU A 2 -5.00 41.45 2.33
C LEU A 2 -4.34 41.01 1.02
N LYS A 3 -3.06 40.65 1.07
CA LYS A 3 -2.48 39.77 0.05
C LYS A 3 -3.11 38.41 0.33
N ASP A 4 -4.17 38.09 -0.39
CA ASP A 4 -4.79 36.76 -0.36
C ASP A 4 -3.79 35.75 -0.91
N THR A 5 -2.92 35.25 -0.04
CA THR A 5 -2.10 34.08 -0.31
C THR A 5 -3.06 32.92 -0.54
N LEU A 6 -3.08 32.39 -1.77
CA LEU A 6 -3.85 31.20 -2.12
C LEU A 6 -3.63 30.11 -1.06
N PRO A 7 -4.69 29.42 -0.59
CA PRO A 7 -4.56 28.23 0.25
C PRO A 7 -3.55 27.24 -0.33
N SER A 8 -2.72 26.63 0.53
CA SER A 8 -1.64 25.69 0.14
C SER A 8 -2.12 24.64 -0.88
N TYR A 9 -3.30 24.06 -0.65
CA TYR A 9 -3.99 23.15 -1.57
C TYR A 9 -4.09 23.69 -3.01
N LEU A 10 -4.54 24.93 -3.19
CA LEU A 10 -4.70 25.52 -4.52
C LEU A 10 -3.34 25.80 -5.16
N GLN A 11 -2.32 26.14 -4.36
CA GLN A 11 -0.96 26.28 -4.87
C GLN A 11 -0.42 24.94 -5.40
N GLN A 12 -0.66 23.84 -4.69
CA GLN A 12 -0.25 22.49 -5.11
C GLN A 12 -0.97 22.03 -6.39
N VAL A 13 -2.29 22.28 -6.49
CA VAL A 13 -3.07 21.98 -7.70
C VAL A 13 -2.55 22.78 -8.90
N LEU A 14 -2.24 24.07 -8.72
CA LEU A 14 -1.70 24.92 -9.77
C LEU A 14 -0.27 24.53 -10.17
N ALA A 15 0.55 24.10 -9.21
CA ALA A 15 1.93 23.66 -9.45
C ALA A 15 1.99 22.44 -10.38
N LEU A 16 1.00 21.54 -10.34
CA LEU A 16 0.91 20.39 -11.27
C LEU A 16 0.77 20.79 -12.74
N SER A 17 0.28 22.01 -13.00
CA SER A 17 0.16 22.55 -14.35
C SER A 17 1.37 23.39 -14.77
N SER A 18 2.30 23.66 -13.85
CA SER A 18 3.51 24.43 -14.11
C SER A 18 4.69 23.51 -14.42
N ASP A 19 5.52 23.87 -15.40
CA ASP A 19 6.71 23.10 -15.76
C ASP A 19 7.94 23.43 -14.86
N GLU A 20 7.76 24.19 -13.77
CA GLU A 20 8.86 24.56 -12.87
C GLU A 20 9.06 23.53 -11.75
N PRO A 21 10.26 22.93 -11.62
CA PRO A 21 10.54 21.94 -10.58
C PRO A 21 10.71 22.61 -9.20
N SER A 22 9.83 22.28 -8.25
CA SER A 22 9.99 22.67 -6.84
C SER A 22 11.01 21.75 -6.13
N ASN A 23 11.97 22.35 -5.43
CA ASN A 23 13.24 21.72 -5.04
C ASN A 23 13.28 21.02 -3.67
N GLU A 24 12.14 20.73 -3.03
CA GLU A 24 12.11 20.20 -1.65
C GLU A 24 11.31 18.89 -1.50
N SER A 25 11.51 17.92 -2.40
CA SER A 25 11.00 16.56 -2.19
C SER A 25 12.12 15.65 -1.68
N ARG A 26 12.04 15.23 -0.40
CA ARG A 26 12.86 14.13 0.11
C ARG A 26 12.18 12.82 -0.26
N MET A 27 12.80 12.09 -1.15
CA MET A 27 12.27 10.79 -1.56
C MET A 27 12.54 9.73 -0.51
N PRO A 28 11.61 8.78 -0.30
CA PRO A 28 11.87 7.64 0.56
C PRO A 28 13.04 6.84 -0.01
N THR A 29 14.10 6.67 0.78
CA THR A 29 15.22 5.77 0.45
C THR A 29 15.12 4.52 1.32
N LEU A 30 14.90 3.38 0.67
CA LEU A 30 14.96 2.06 1.30
C LEU A 30 16.41 1.57 1.36
N SER A 31 16.77 0.87 2.43
CA SER A 31 18.04 0.17 2.57
C SER A 31 18.07 -1.11 1.71
N GLU A 32 19.27 -1.59 1.39
CA GLU A 32 19.44 -2.86 0.65
C GLU A 32 18.81 -4.05 1.38
N ALA A 33 18.82 -4.05 2.72
CA ALA A 33 18.21 -5.09 3.53
C ALA A 33 16.67 -5.10 3.40
N GLU A 34 16.04 -3.92 3.37
CA GLU A 34 14.59 -3.77 3.16
C GLU A 34 14.21 -4.25 1.76
N ILE A 35 14.94 -3.80 0.73
CA ILE A 35 14.73 -4.23 -0.65
C ILE A 35 14.85 -5.76 -0.78
N PHE A 36 15.83 -6.36 -0.12
CA PHE A 36 16.01 -7.81 -0.15
C PHE A 36 14.85 -8.57 0.50
N GLN A 37 14.33 -8.08 1.63
CA GLN A 37 13.15 -8.70 2.25
C GLN A 37 11.90 -8.51 1.39
N ASP A 38 11.69 -7.31 0.84
CA ASP A 38 10.56 -7.03 -0.04
C ASP A 38 10.59 -7.93 -1.28
N ALA A 39 11.77 -8.16 -1.88
CA ALA A 39 11.93 -9.06 -3.02
C ALA A 39 11.55 -10.51 -2.69
N LYS A 40 11.89 -10.98 -1.49
CA LYS A 40 11.54 -12.32 -1.01
C LYS A 40 10.04 -12.45 -0.71
N ASP A 41 9.44 -11.41 -0.15
CA ASP A 41 8.03 -11.39 0.19
C ASP A 41 7.17 -11.32 -1.08
N ILE A 42 7.48 -10.40 -1.99
CA ILE A 42 6.73 -10.23 -3.22
C ILE A 42 6.84 -11.43 -4.14
N GLY A 43 7.97 -12.15 -4.15
CA GLY A 43 8.14 -13.36 -4.95
C GLY A 43 7.13 -14.48 -4.64
N ARG A 44 6.43 -14.39 -3.52
CA ARG A 44 5.38 -15.34 -3.08
C ARG A 44 3.96 -14.80 -3.28
N ASP A 45 3.83 -13.53 -3.66
CA ASP A 45 2.58 -12.80 -3.75
C ASP A 45 2.27 -12.39 -5.20
N GLU A 46 1.04 -11.91 -5.38
CA GLU A 46 0.57 -11.30 -6.60
C GLU A 46 -0.04 -9.95 -6.26
N LEU A 47 0.02 -9.00 -7.19
CA LEU A 47 -0.57 -7.68 -7.05
C LEU A 47 -1.68 -7.45 -8.09
N LEU A 48 -2.65 -6.62 -7.72
CA LEU A 48 -3.62 -6.00 -8.59
C LEU A 48 -3.42 -4.48 -8.52
N ILE A 49 -2.69 -3.93 -9.48
CA ILE A 49 -2.34 -2.51 -9.56
C ILE A 49 -3.41 -1.81 -10.40
N ASN A 50 -4.27 -0.99 -9.78
CA ASN A 50 -5.41 -0.34 -10.44
C ASN A 50 -6.29 -1.30 -11.28
N GLY A 51 -6.33 -2.59 -10.91
CA GLY A 51 -7.07 -3.64 -11.60
C GLY A 51 -6.22 -4.53 -12.52
N GLU A 52 -4.99 -4.12 -12.84
CA GLU A 52 -4.05 -4.90 -13.65
C GLU A 52 -3.24 -5.89 -12.80
N ARG A 53 -3.25 -7.17 -13.19
CA ARG A 53 -2.58 -8.22 -12.42
C ARG A 53 -1.09 -8.28 -12.73
N VAL A 54 -0.28 -8.32 -11.67
CA VAL A 54 1.18 -8.47 -11.75
C VAL A 54 1.61 -9.58 -10.81
N GLU A 55 2.23 -10.62 -11.38
CA GLU A 55 2.77 -11.72 -10.59
C GLU A 55 4.13 -11.34 -10.01
N GLY A 56 4.32 -11.50 -8.71
CA GLY A 56 5.60 -11.21 -8.06
C GLY A 56 6.72 -12.18 -8.43
N THR A 57 6.37 -13.35 -8.99
CA THR A 57 7.31 -14.32 -9.58
C THR A 57 8.14 -13.75 -10.73
N ARG A 58 7.69 -12.63 -11.33
CA ARG A 58 8.43 -11.88 -12.35
C ARG A 58 9.64 -11.13 -11.79
N GLY A 59 9.78 -11.05 -10.47
CA GLY A 59 10.87 -10.39 -9.76
C GLY A 59 10.52 -9.00 -9.27
N TYR A 60 11.27 -8.53 -8.27
CA TYR A 60 11.08 -7.23 -7.62
C TYR A 60 11.07 -6.07 -8.62
N ASP A 61 12.09 -5.98 -9.46
CA ASP A 61 12.23 -4.89 -10.44
C ASP A 61 11.04 -4.83 -11.40
N ALA A 62 10.54 -5.99 -11.87
CA ALA A 62 9.38 -6.03 -12.76
C ALA A 62 8.09 -5.55 -12.10
N VAL A 63 7.95 -5.75 -10.77
CA VAL A 63 6.82 -5.22 -10.00
C VAL A 63 6.97 -3.72 -9.79
N VAL A 64 8.16 -3.24 -9.45
CA VAL A 64 8.46 -1.80 -9.30
C VAL A 64 8.22 -1.07 -10.62
N ASP A 65 8.68 -1.60 -11.75
CA ASP A 65 8.45 -1.04 -13.09
C ASP A 65 6.95 -0.96 -13.41
N ALA A 66 6.16 -1.97 -13.04
CA ALA A 66 4.72 -1.97 -13.24
C ALA A 66 4.01 -0.90 -12.38
N LEU A 67 4.43 -0.75 -11.13
CA LEU A 67 3.94 0.31 -10.23
C LEU A 67 4.31 1.70 -10.76
N GLN A 68 5.57 1.90 -11.16
CA GLN A 68 6.05 3.15 -11.73
C GLN A 68 5.28 3.53 -12.99
N LYS A 69 5.09 2.59 -13.91
CA LYS A 69 4.32 2.82 -15.15
C LYS A 69 2.88 3.23 -14.87
N GLU A 70 2.25 2.67 -13.84
CA GLU A 70 0.89 3.08 -13.45
C GLU A 70 0.90 4.48 -12.80
N LEU A 71 1.89 4.80 -11.96
CA LEU A 71 2.05 6.15 -11.41
C LEU A 71 2.22 7.21 -12.50
N GLU A 72 3.04 6.92 -13.51
CA GLU A 72 3.22 7.78 -14.69
C GLU A 72 1.89 7.99 -15.43
N GLN A 73 1.09 6.93 -15.62
CA GLN A 73 -0.23 7.03 -16.23
C GLN A 73 -1.21 7.86 -15.40
N VAL A 74 -1.26 7.66 -14.10
CA VAL A 74 -2.13 8.42 -13.18
C VAL A 74 -1.80 9.91 -13.24
N LEU A 75 -0.52 10.27 -13.20
CA LEU A 75 -0.08 11.65 -13.30
C LEU A 75 -0.35 12.26 -14.68
N ALA A 76 -0.02 11.53 -15.75
CA ALA A 76 -0.24 11.98 -17.12
C ALA A 76 -1.72 12.28 -17.38
N ARG A 77 -2.63 11.39 -16.92
CA ARG A 77 -4.09 11.60 -17.01
C ARG A 77 -4.53 12.86 -16.26
N GLN A 78 -3.94 13.15 -15.10
CA GLN A 78 -4.29 14.32 -14.30
C GLN A 78 -3.94 15.64 -14.98
N VAL A 79 -2.81 15.68 -15.70
CA VAL A 79 -2.33 16.90 -16.39
C VAL A 79 -2.70 16.93 -17.87
N GLY A 80 -3.46 15.94 -18.36
CA GLY A 80 -3.85 15.82 -19.78
C GLY A 80 -2.68 15.57 -20.73
N LYS A 81 -1.58 15.00 -20.23
CA LYS A 81 -0.38 14.64 -21.02
C LYS A 81 -0.34 13.13 -21.29
N MET A 82 0.56 12.70 -22.15
CA MET A 82 0.87 11.28 -22.35
C MET A 82 2.01 10.85 -21.41
N PRO A 83 2.05 9.59 -20.92
CA PRO A 83 3.11 9.12 -20.01
C PRO A 83 4.53 9.29 -20.55
N GLU A 84 4.73 9.16 -21.86
CA GLU A 84 6.03 9.32 -22.54
C GLU A 84 6.57 10.76 -22.47
N GLN A 85 5.71 11.72 -22.11
CA GLN A 85 6.09 13.12 -21.92
C GLN A 85 6.52 13.43 -20.48
N THR A 86 6.56 12.42 -19.61
CA THR A 86 7.01 12.57 -18.22
C THR A 86 8.52 12.88 -18.20
N PRO A 87 8.95 13.99 -17.58
CA PRO A 87 10.37 14.30 -17.48
C PRO A 87 11.15 13.22 -16.74
N MET A 88 12.40 12.95 -17.16
CA MET A 88 13.24 11.90 -16.54
C MET A 88 13.40 12.06 -15.03
N ALA A 89 13.52 13.31 -14.54
CA ALA A 89 13.61 13.58 -13.10
C ALA A 89 12.34 13.17 -12.34
N VAL A 90 11.17 13.34 -12.97
CA VAL A 90 9.89 12.89 -12.41
C VAL A 90 9.81 11.36 -12.47
N SER A 91 10.22 10.74 -13.57
CA SER A 91 10.23 9.27 -13.70
C SER A 91 11.09 8.60 -12.63
N ASN A 92 12.32 9.10 -12.39
CA ASN A 92 13.17 8.63 -11.29
C ASN A 92 12.49 8.80 -9.92
N ALA A 93 11.69 9.85 -9.75
CA ALA A 93 10.95 10.07 -8.52
C ALA A 93 9.85 9.05 -8.30
N LEU A 94 9.12 8.73 -9.36
CA LEU A 94 8.07 7.74 -9.34
C LEU A 94 8.62 6.33 -9.10
N GLN A 95 9.86 6.05 -9.52
CA GLN A 95 10.53 4.81 -9.15
C GLN A 95 10.71 4.68 -7.63
N ALA A 96 11.23 5.71 -6.96
CA ALA A 96 11.39 5.69 -5.50
C ALA A 96 10.04 5.58 -4.78
N VAL A 97 9.01 6.27 -5.29
CA VAL A 97 7.64 6.15 -4.77
C VAL A 97 7.09 4.73 -4.99
N ALA A 98 7.30 4.13 -6.16
CA ALA A 98 6.89 2.77 -6.45
C ALA A 98 7.53 1.76 -5.49
N MET A 99 8.83 1.91 -5.21
CA MET A 99 9.54 1.10 -4.22
C MET A 99 8.92 1.26 -2.82
N ALA A 100 8.63 2.49 -2.41
CA ALA A 100 8.01 2.76 -1.10
C ALA A 100 6.58 2.18 -1.00
N VAL A 101 5.80 2.26 -2.08
CA VAL A 101 4.46 1.64 -2.15
C VAL A 101 4.55 0.13 -2.05
N LEU A 102 5.50 -0.48 -2.75
CA LEU A 102 5.74 -1.92 -2.68
C LEU A 102 6.15 -2.34 -1.26
N HIS A 103 7.07 -1.61 -0.64
CA HIS A 103 7.49 -1.83 0.73
C HIS A 103 6.31 -1.74 1.72
N ALA A 104 5.46 -0.72 1.57
CA ALA A 104 4.25 -0.57 2.39
C ALA A 104 3.21 -1.67 2.14
N SER A 105 3.27 -2.35 1.00
CA SER A 105 2.37 -3.45 0.62
C SER A 105 2.72 -4.79 1.28
N ASN A 106 3.68 -4.81 2.20
CA ASN A 106 4.15 -6.02 2.85
C ASN A 106 3.03 -6.79 3.60
N ARG A 107 2.73 -7.99 3.09
CA ARG A 107 1.75 -8.93 3.66
C ARG A 107 2.22 -9.62 4.94
N THR A 108 3.52 -9.79 5.13
CA THR A 108 4.11 -10.48 6.28
C THR A 108 3.82 -9.72 7.57
N GLU A 109 4.15 -8.43 7.62
CA GLU A 109 3.97 -7.59 8.81
C GLU A 109 2.49 -7.30 9.10
N SER A 110 1.76 -6.92 8.06
CA SER A 110 0.32 -6.64 8.16
C SER A 110 -0.46 -7.91 8.53
N GLY A 111 -0.01 -9.07 8.03
CA GLY A 111 -0.58 -10.36 8.36
C GLY A 111 -0.28 -10.86 9.76
N GLY A 112 0.95 -10.68 10.26
CA GLY A 112 1.27 -10.95 11.66
C GLY A 112 0.40 -10.14 12.62
N SER A 113 0.24 -8.85 12.33
CA SER A 113 -0.60 -7.95 13.13
C SER A 113 -2.07 -8.39 13.15
N ALA A 114 -2.63 -8.75 11.99
CA ALA A 114 -3.99 -9.26 11.90
C ALA A 114 -4.16 -10.60 12.63
N TYR A 115 -3.19 -11.49 12.50
CA TYR A 115 -3.18 -12.78 13.21
C TYR A 115 -3.21 -12.58 14.72
N GLU A 116 -2.37 -11.70 15.28
CA GLU A 116 -2.33 -11.46 16.72
C GLU A 116 -3.65 -10.91 17.27
N LEU A 117 -4.28 -9.97 16.54
CA LEU A 117 -5.57 -9.41 16.93
C LEU A 117 -6.67 -10.47 16.89
N LEU A 118 -6.72 -11.27 15.83
CA LEU A 118 -7.68 -12.37 15.71
C LEU A 118 -7.44 -13.46 16.75
N ALA A 119 -6.18 -13.82 17.01
CA ALA A 119 -5.84 -14.82 18.01
C ALA A 119 -6.31 -14.38 19.39
N LYS A 120 -6.06 -13.13 19.77
CA LYS A 120 -6.60 -12.56 21.04
C LYS A 120 -8.12 -12.56 21.09
N PHE A 121 -8.80 -12.33 19.96
CA PHE A 121 -10.26 -12.32 19.90
C PHE A 121 -10.86 -13.72 20.05
N ILE A 122 -10.21 -14.75 19.49
CA ILE A 122 -10.73 -16.13 19.49
C ILE A 122 -10.30 -16.90 20.74
N SER A 123 -9.10 -16.65 21.25
CA SER A 123 -8.59 -17.23 22.49
C SER A 123 -9.22 -16.54 23.70
N ASN A 124 -10.44 -16.96 24.07
CA ASN A 124 -10.94 -16.69 25.40
C ASN A 124 -10.24 -17.63 26.40
N HIS A 125 -9.66 -17.08 27.46
CA HIS A 125 -8.85 -17.74 28.50
C HIS A 125 -9.49 -18.96 29.21
N GLU A 126 -10.71 -19.36 28.86
CA GLU A 126 -11.41 -20.53 29.39
C GLU A 126 -11.35 -21.76 28.47
N VAL A 127 -11.04 -21.59 27.17
CA VAL A 127 -11.12 -22.69 26.18
C VAL A 127 -10.02 -22.56 25.11
N ASP A 128 -8.77 -22.92 25.45
CA ASP A 128 -7.65 -23.05 24.50
C ASP A 128 -7.76 -24.35 23.64
N ARG A 129 -8.91 -24.56 22.98
CA ARG A 129 -9.12 -25.74 22.09
C ARG A 129 -8.98 -25.42 20.62
N VAL A 130 -8.61 -24.19 20.30
CA VAL A 130 -8.68 -23.67 18.94
C VAL A 130 -7.39 -22.96 18.58
N LEU A 131 -6.83 -23.33 17.43
CA LEU A 131 -5.66 -22.70 16.83
C LEU A 131 -6.06 -21.94 15.56
N LEU A 132 -5.56 -20.72 15.39
CA LEU A 132 -5.64 -20.02 14.11
C LEU A 132 -4.44 -20.37 13.24
N ARG A 133 -4.70 -20.60 11.95
CA ARG A 133 -3.64 -20.84 10.97
C ARG A 133 -3.87 -19.97 9.72
N PRO A 134 -2.86 -19.21 9.26
CA PRO A 134 -2.94 -18.52 7.98
C PRO A 134 -3.17 -19.49 6.82
N ALA A 135 -4.14 -19.19 5.97
CA ALA A 135 -4.47 -19.94 4.77
C ALA A 135 -3.87 -19.26 3.54
N SER A 136 -2.54 -19.10 3.51
CA SER A 136 -1.85 -18.27 2.52
C SER A 136 -2.14 -18.66 1.07
N ALA A 137 -2.40 -19.95 0.79
CA ALA A 137 -2.79 -20.43 -0.54
C ALA A 137 -4.15 -19.90 -1.03
N ARG A 138 -4.97 -19.34 -0.13
CA ARG A 138 -6.26 -18.70 -0.45
C ARG A 138 -6.18 -17.18 -0.48
N ALA A 139 -5.02 -16.60 -0.15
CA ALA A 139 -4.87 -15.15 -0.14
C ALA A 139 -5.16 -14.58 -1.53
N ALA A 140 -6.02 -13.56 -1.60
CA ALA A 140 -6.24 -12.86 -2.85
C ALA A 140 -5.00 -12.03 -3.22
N PRO A 141 -4.84 -11.55 -4.46
CA PRO A 141 -3.77 -10.61 -4.78
C PRO A 141 -3.81 -9.36 -3.88
N LEU A 142 -2.64 -8.75 -3.62
CA LEU A 142 -2.53 -7.44 -2.98
C LEU A 142 -3.07 -6.37 -3.92
N GLU A 143 -4.17 -5.74 -3.54
CA GLU A 143 -4.77 -4.66 -4.33
C GLU A 143 -4.07 -3.34 -3.99
N VAL A 144 -3.47 -2.72 -5.00
CA VAL A 144 -2.85 -1.39 -4.92
C VAL A 144 -3.68 -0.46 -5.80
N HIS A 145 -4.41 0.45 -5.17
CA HIS A 145 -5.15 1.49 -5.88
C HIS A 145 -4.42 2.83 -5.76
N MET A 146 -4.18 3.49 -6.88
CA MET A 146 -3.43 4.74 -6.96
C MET A 146 -4.22 5.76 -7.76
N ASP A 147 -4.42 6.93 -7.19
CA ASP A 147 -4.98 8.09 -7.87
C ASP A 147 -4.29 9.37 -7.40
N VAL A 148 -4.64 10.50 -8.02
CA VAL A 148 -4.20 11.82 -7.57
C VAL A 148 -5.42 12.61 -7.15
N GLY A 149 -5.36 13.25 -5.98
CA GLY A 149 -6.52 13.93 -5.43
C GLY A 149 -6.28 14.63 -4.10
N PRO A 150 -7.33 15.25 -3.55
CA PRO A 150 -7.26 15.89 -2.24
C PRO A 150 -7.13 14.86 -1.12
N TYR A 151 -6.30 15.17 -0.12
CA TYR A 151 -6.17 14.44 1.15
C TYR A 151 -5.95 15.39 2.33
N LEU A 152 -6.11 14.88 3.54
CA LEU A 152 -5.85 15.62 4.78
C LEU A 152 -4.45 15.29 5.29
N GLU A 153 -3.60 16.31 5.39
CA GLU A 153 -2.26 16.20 5.94
C GLU A 153 -2.26 16.67 7.40
N PRO A 154 -1.84 15.83 8.36
CA PRO A 154 -1.77 16.24 9.77
C PRO A 154 -0.66 17.29 9.96
N ILE A 155 -0.95 18.34 10.73
CA ILE A 155 0.04 19.38 11.03
C ILE A 155 0.93 18.88 12.19
N PRO A 156 2.26 18.79 12.02
CA PRO A 156 3.15 18.32 13.07
C PRO A 156 2.96 19.11 14.38
N GLY A 157 2.72 18.40 15.48
CA GLY A 157 2.52 19.00 16.80
C GLY A 157 1.12 19.61 17.04
N SER A 158 0.16 19.41 16.12
CA SER A 158 -1.23 19.83 16.26
C SER A 158 -2.20 18.67 16.04
N ASN A 159 -3.43 18.79 16.57
CA ASN A 159 -4.54 17.90 16.26
C ASN A 159 -5.32 18.35 15.01
N GLU A 160 -4.90 19.44 14.38
CA GLU A 160 -5.49 19.96 13.15
C GLU A 160 -4.87 19.30 11.91
N SER A 161 -5.59 19.36 10.79
CA SER A 161 -5.14 18.84 9.50
C SER A 161 -5.40 19.88 8.41
N ASN A 162 -4.50 19.95 7.44
CA ASN A 162 -4.62 20.80 6.28
C ASN A 162 -5.04 20.01 5.05
N TRP A 163 -5.80 20.63 4.17
CA TRP A 163 -6.04 20.08 2.84
C TRP A 163 -4.76 20.18 2.02
N ALA A 164 -4.35 19.04 1.48
CA ALA A 164 -3.27 18.90 0.51
C ALA A 164 -3.79 18.19 -0.75
N PHE A 165 -3.02 18.27 -1.83
CA PHE A 165 -3.29 17.59 -3.09
C PHE A 165 -2.06 16.80 -3.51
N GLY A 166 -2.24 15.53 -3.86
CA GLY A 166 -1.12 14.70 -4.26
C GLY A 166 -1.52 13.27 -4.60
N LEU A 167 -0.53 12.39 -4.64
CA LEU A 167 -0.73 10.96 -4.85
C LEU A 167 -1.41 10.34 -3.64
N ARG A 168 -2.48 9.58 -3.87
CA ARG A 168 -3.13 8.77 -2.85
C ARG A 168 -3.00 7.31 -3.23
N VAL A 169 -2.50 6.53 -2.29
CA VAL A 169 -2.34 5.09 -2.48
C VAL A 169 -3.18 4.37 -1.43
N LYS A 170 -4.05 3.48 -1.87
CA LYS A 170 -4.86 2.62 -1.01
C LYS A 170 -4.40 1.18 -1.23
N LEU A 171 -3.88 0.59 -0.17
CA LEU A 171 -3.50 -0.80 -0.14
C LEU A 171 -4.63 -1.62 0.46
N THR A 172 -4.98 -2.71 -0.20
CA THR A 172 -5.98 -3.66 0.27
C THR A 172 -5.44 -5.08 0.20
N ALA A 173 -5.43 -5.75 1.34
CA ALA A 173 -5.01 -7.14 1.44
C ALA A 173 -6.15 -7.98 2.03
N VAL A 174 -6.53 -9.04 1.32
CA VAL A 174 -7.52 -10.01 1.81
C VAL A 174 -6.79 -11.27 2.27
N MET A 175 -6.85 -11.50 3.58
CA MET A 175 -6.23 -12.64 4.23
C MET A 175 -7.28 -13.62 4.73
N TRP A 176 -6.93 -14.88 4.69
CA TRP A 176 -7.76 -15.98 5.14
C TRP A 176 -7.09 -16.69 6.30
N TYR A 177 -7.87 -17.00 7.33
CA TYR A 177 -7.44 -17.83 8.45
C TYR A 177 -8.37 -19.02 8.59
N VAL A 178 -7.79 -20.19 8.85
CA VAL A 178 -8.53 -21.39 9.22
C VAL A 178 -8.49 -21.54 10.72
N VAL A 179 -9.63 -21.98 11.26
CA VAL A 179 -9.81 -22.35 12.66
C VAL A 179 -9.59 -23.86 12.77
N CYS A 180 -8.53 -24.25 13.46
CA CYS A 180 -8.14 -25.65 13.66
C CYS A 180 -8.32 -26.07 15.12
N ASP A 181 -8.34 -27.39 15.34
CA ASP A 181 -8.19 -27.96 16.68
C ASP A 181 -6.79 -27.63 17.22
N ALA A 182 -6.70 -27.26 18.49
CA ALA A 182 -5.40 -26.97 19.12
C ALA A 182 -4.55 -28.23 19.33
N ASP A 183 -5.19 -29.38 19.57
CA ASP A 183 -4.52 -30.67 19.78
C ASP A 183 -4.13 -31.32 18.44
N ASP A 184 -4.87 -31.00 17.37
CA ASP A 184 -4.55 -31.42 16.00
C ASP A 184 -4.71 -30.26 14.99
N PRO A 185 -3.61 -29.56 14.64
CA PRO A 185 -3.65 -28.40 13.73
C PRO A 185 -4.01 -28.78 12.27
N THR A 186 -4.09 -30.07 11.94
CA THR A 186 -4.56 -30.55 10.64
C THR A 186 -6.08 -30.69 10.57
N ASN A 187 -6.74 -30.72 11.73
CA ASN A 187 -8.18 -30.83 11.84
C ASN A 187 -8.84 -29.44 11.79
N GLU A 188 -9.41 -29.08 10.64
CA GLU A 188 -10.14 -27.82 10.45
C GLU A 188 -11.54 -27.91 11.08
N LEU A 189 -11.82 -27.10 12.10
CA LEU A 189 -13.04 -27.18 12.91
C LEU A 189 -14.28 -26.59 12.21
N MET A 190 -14.09 -25.82 11.13
CA MET A 190 -15.19 -25.18 10.40
C MET A 190 -15.22 -25.67 8.94
N ARG A 191 -16.42 -25.94 8.40
CA ARG A 191 -16.63 -26.48 7.03
C ARG A 191 -15.90 -25.62 5.96
N LYS A 192 -15.24 -26.29 5.00
CA LYS A 192 -14.43 -25.70 3.91
C LYS A 192 -15.10 -24.57 3.13
N ASP A 193 -16.42 -24.57 3.08
CA ASP A 193 -17.31 -23.66 2.34
C ASP A 193 -17.88 -22.49 3.17
N ARG A 194 -17.71 -22.48 4.50
CA ARG A 194 -18.22 -21.39 5.39
C ARG A 194 -17.28 -21.00 6.54
N GLY A 195 -16.08 -21.61 6.60
CA GLY A 195 -15.30 -21.72 7.83
C GLY A 195 -14.01 -20.93 7.90
N ALA A 196 -13.89 -19.81 7.20
CA ALA A 196 -12.66 -19.04 7.22
C ALA A 196 -12.90 -17.59 7.60
N VAL A 197 -12.08 -17.09 8.51
CA VAL A 197 -12.10 -15.69 8.92
C VAL A 197 -11.38 -14.90 7.85
N VAL A 198 -12.09 -13.96 7.24
CA VAL A 198 -11.53 -13.04 6.24
C VAL A 198 -11.18 -11.75 6.93
N VAL A 199 -9.91 -11.38 6.89
CA VAL A 199 -9.46 -10.04 7.30
C VAL A 199 -9.16 -9.25 6.06
N ARG A 200 -9.86 -8.13 5.90
CA ARG A 200 -9.52 -7.13 4.89
C ARG A 200 -8.76 -6.01 5.58
N LEU A 201 -7.47 -5.93 5.31
CA LEU A 201 -6.64 -4.81 5.74
C LEU A 201 -6.73 -3.74 4.66
N VAL A 202 -7.07 -2.53 5.08
CA VAL A 202 -7.10 -1.34 4.22
C VAL A 202 -6.21 -0.30 4.86
N ALA A 203 -5.09 0.01 4.21
CA ALA A 203 -4.19 1.06 4.66
C ALA A 203 -4.19 2.19 3.61
N PRO A 204 -4.57 3.42 3.97
CA PRO A 204 -4.15 4.57 3.20
C PRO A 204 -2.64 4.72 3.38
N VAL A 205 -1.89 4.57 2.29
CA VAL A 205 -0.50 5.00 2.23
C VAL A 205 -0.54 6.47 1.84
N GLU A 206 -0.61 7.30 2.88
CA GLU A 206 -0.17 8.68 2.79
C GLU A 206 1.35 8.61 2.68
N ALA A 207 1.95 9.20 1.65
CA ALA A 207 3.40 9.34 1.55
C ALA A 207 3.87 10.19 2.75
N ARG A 208 4.12 9.55 3.87
CA ARG A 208 4.49 10.19 5.12
C ARG A 208 5.97 10.50 5.08
N GLU A 209 6.29 11.77 5.27
CA GLU A 209 7.59 12.18 5.77
C GLU A 209 7.77 11.53 7.15
N ARG A 210 8.78 10.65 7.28
CA ARG A 210 9.34 10.25 8.57
C ARG A 210 10.67 10.95 8.76
#